data_AF-A0A2D4YG33-F1
#
_entry.id   AF-A0A2D4YG33-F1
#
_cell.length_a   1.000
_cell.length_b   1.000
_cell.length_c   1.000
_cell.angle_alpha   90.00
_cell.angle_beta   90.00
_cell.angle_gamma   90.00
#
_symmetry.space_group_name_H-M   'P 1'
#
loop_
_entity.id
_entity.type
_entity.pdbx_description
1 polymer ?
#
loop_
_entity_poly.entity_id
_entity_poly.type
_entity_poly.pdbx_seq_one_letter_code
_entity_poly.pdbx_strand_id
1 'polypeptide(L)'
;MRNPKKLIIGILIGSLTILILLVGLFIFVVKKNGITEFDKKETEYQPTIVKTEKTTPEFENGKGLFISDCNVCHKKRSIISPWHMTNGILDEMGIEYFKKYITRQDSLIIAKDLYATRIKEDYGNLGNSHNFNYSESELNDLIEYITTEK
;
A
#
# COMPACT_ATOMS: atom_id res chain seq x y z
N MET A 1 -21.81 -53.20 -30.83
CA MET A 1 -21.39 -51.79 -30.61
C MET A 1 -21.59 -51.44 -29.13
N ARG A 2 -20.53 -51.09 -28.41
CA ARG A 2 -20.60 -50.79 -26.96
C ARG A 2 -21.20 -49.37 -26.79
N ASN A 3 -22.28 -49.25 -26.02
CA ASN A 3 -23.01 -47.98 -25.87
C ASN A 3 -22.09 -46.92 -25.21
N PRO A 4 -21.74 -45.83 -25.90
CA PRO A 4 -20.76 -44.86 -25.41
C PRO A 4 -21.24 -44.16 -24.12
N LYS A 5 -22.56 -44.03 -23.92
CA LYS A 5 -23.12 -43.44 -22.70
C LYS A 5 -22.87 -44.29 -21.46
N LYS A 6 -22.95 -45.62 -21.59
CA LYS A 6 -22.65 -46.56 -20.48
C LYS A 6 -21.16 -46.57 -20.13
N LEU A 7 -20.28 -46.36 -21.12
CA LEU A 7 -18.84 -46.25 -20.91
C LEU A 7 -18.49 -44.96 -20.13
N ILE A 8 -19.07 -43.83 -20.52
CA ILE A 8 -18.84 -42.52 -19.88
C ILE A 8 -19.34 -42.53 -18.42
N ILE A 9 -20.53 -43.08 -18.16
CA ILE A 9 -21.07 -43.20 -16.79
C ILE A 9 -20.16 -44.06 -15.91
N GLY A 10 -19.62 -45.17 -16.44
CA GLY A 10 -18.67 -46.00 -15.70
C GLY A 10 -17.37 -45.28 -15.34
N ILE A 11 -16.85 -44.44 -16.26
CA ILE A 11 -15.66 -43.62 -16.03
C ILE A 11 -15.94 -42.55 -14.97
N LEU A 12 -17.10 -41.90 -15.01
CA LEU A 12 -17.48 -40.88 -14.02
C LEU A 12 -17.67 -41.46 -12.62
N ILE A 13 -18.27 -42.65 -12.51
CA ILE A 13 -18.42 -43.33 -11.23
C ILE A 13 -17.03 -43.77 -10.70
N GLY A 14 -16.18 -44.32 -11.56
CA GLY A 14 -14.83 -44.72 -11.20
C GLY A 14 -13.94 -43.56 -10.79
N SER A 15 -14.02 -42.41 -11.46
CA SER A 15 -13.26 -41.23 -11.08
C SER A 15 -13.74 -40.64 -9.76
N LEU A 16 -15.06 -40.67 -9.51
CA LEU A 16 -15.65 -40.21 -8.25
C LEU A 16 -15.23 -41.08 -7.06
N THR A 17 -15.20 -42.41 -7.22
CA THR A 17 -14.74 -43.31 -6.15
C THR A 17 -13.26 -43.14 -5.85
N ILE A 18 -12.42 -42.96 -6.87
CA ILE A 18 -10.98 -42.67 -6.71
C ILE A 18 -10.77 -41.35 -5.96
N LEU A 19 -11.52 -40.30 -6.33
CA LEU A 19 -11.43 -39.00 -5.66
C LEU A 19 -11.77 -39.10 -4.18
N ILE A 20 -12.85 -39.82 -3.84
CA ILE A 20 -13.26 -40.03 -2.44
C ILE A 20 -12.17 -40.76 -1.64
N LEU A 21 -11.53 -41.79 -2.23
CA LEU A 21 -10.43 -42.50 -1.59
C LEU A 21 -9.20 -41.62 -1.36
N LEU A 22 -8.84 -40.78 -2.33
CA LEU A 22 -7.71 -39.85 -2.20
C LEU A 22 -7.96 -38.81 -1.09
N VAL A 23 -9.18 -38.26 -1.03
CA VAL A 23 -9.57 -37.31 0.03
C VAL A 23 -9.54 -38.00 1.41
N GLY A 24 -10.05 -39.23 1.51
CA GLY A 24 -9.99 -40.02 2.75
C GLY A 24 -8.57 -40.31 3.21
N LEU A 25 -7.68 -40.68 2.28
CA LEU A 25 -6.26 -40.93 2.57
C LEU A 25 -5.56 -39.64 3.04
N PHE A 26 -5.84 -38.51 2.39
CA PHE A 26 -5.30 -37.21 2.79
C PHE A 26 -5.70 -36.86 4.23
N ILE A 27 -6.99 -36.98 4.58
CA ILE A 27 -7.49 -36.74 5.95
C ILE A 27 -6.84 -37.69 6.95
N PHE A 28 -6.68 -38.97 6.58
CA PHE A 28 -6.02 -39.97 7.44
C PHE A 28 -4.56 -39.60 7.74
N VAL A 29 -3.80 -39.18 6.72
CA VAL A 29 -2.40 -38.75 6.86
C VAL A 29 -2.30 -37.50 7.74
N VAL A 30 -3.14 -36.50 7.49
CA VAL A 30 -3.22 -35.27 8.31
C VAL A 30 -3.44 -35.60 9.78
N LYS A 31 -4.41 -36.47 10.09
CA LYS A 31 -4.74 -36.87 11.46
C LYS A 31 -3.64 -37.70 12.13
N LYS A 32 -3.01 -38.64 11.40
CA LYS A 32 -1.94 -39.47 11.95
C LYS A 32 -0.67 -38.68 12.27
N ASN A 33 -0.39 -37.65 11.48
CA ASN A 33 0.80 -36.81 11.63
C ASN A 33 0.57 -35.59 12.54
N GLY A 34 -0.63 -35.44 13.12
CA GLY A 34 -0.95 -34.33 14.02
C GLY A 34 -0.87 -32.96 13.34
N ILE A 35 -1.15 -32.89 12.04
CA ILE A 35 -1.13 -31.63 11.28
C ILE A 35 -2.40 -30.84 11.62
N THR A 36 -2.28 -29.87 12.52
CA THR A 36 -3.38 -29.00 12.98
C THR A 36 -3.48 -27.70 12.18
N GLU A 37 -2.68 -27.53 11.13
CA GLU A 37 -2.64 -26.32 10.29
C GLU A 37 -4.00 -26.02 9.62
N PHE A 38 -4.77 -27.07 9.36
CA PHE A 38 -6.11 -27.01 8.75
C PHE A 38 -7.26 -27.05 9.76
N ASP A 39 -6.96 -27.31 11.04
CA ASP A 39 -7.96 -27.29 12.13
C ASP A 39 -8.31 -25.85 12.55
N LYS A 40 -7.72 -24.85 11.87
CA LYS A 40 -8.07 -23.45 12.06
C LYS A 40 -9.50 -23.25 11.58
N LYS A 41 -10.43 -23.40 12.53
CA LYS A 41 -11.79 -22.86 12.51
C LYS A 41 -11.72 -21.52 11.77
N GLU A 42 -12.60 -21.37 10.76
CA GLU A 42 -12.78 -20.13 10.00
C GLU A 42 -12.38 -18.97 10.88
N THR A 43 -11.31 -18.28 10.48
CA THR A 43 -10.92 -17.03 11.09
C THR A 43 -12.18 -16.20 11.16
N GLU A 44 -12.78 -16.18 12.35
CA GLU A 44 -13.66 -15.16 12.82
C GLU A 44 -13.03 -13.89 12.29
N TYR A 45 -13.76 -13.17 11.43
CA TYR A 45 -13.33 -11.90 10.91
C TYR A 45 -12.98 -11.05 12.13
N GLN A 46 -11.71 -11.10 12.52
CA GLN A 46 -11.10 -10.03 13.25
C GLN A 46 -11.05 -8.96 12.18
N PRO A 47 -11.87 -7.90 12.25
CA PRO A 47 -11.48 -6.71 11.54
C PRO A 47 -10.02 -6.54 11.90
N THR A 48 -9.13 -6.51 10.90
CA THR A 48 -7.81 -5.90 11.04
C THR A 48 -8.08 -4.74 11.96
N ILE A 49 -7.46 -4.74 13.16
CA ILE A 49 -7.56 -3.62 14.08
C ILE A 49 -7.19 -2.45 13.19
N VAL A 50 -8.21 -1.74 12.68
CA VAL A 50 -8.09 -0.35 12.33
C VAL A 50 -7.61 0.13 13.66
N LYS A 51 -6.32 0.43 13.72
CA LYS A 51 -5.74 1.11 14.84
C LYS A 51 -6.57 2.37 14.87
N THR A 52 -7.67 2.34 15.63
CA THR A 52 -8.35 3.52 16.14
C THR A 52 -7.40 4.05 17.22
N GLU A 53 -6.16 4.33 16.81
CA GLU A 53 -5.55 5.57 17.19
C GLU A 53 -6.61 6.60 16.86
N LYS A 54 -7.12 7.27 17.89
CA LYS A 54 -7.87 8.48 17.66
C LYS A 54 -6.97 9.34 16.80
N THR A 55 -7.27 9.41 15.50
CA THR A 55 -6.63 10.35 14.62
C THR A 55 -7.05 11.74 15.11
N THR A 56 -6.06 12.60 15.25
CA THR A 56 -6.29 14.01 15.58
C THR A 56 -7.04 14.67 14.42
N PRO A 57 -7.83 15.72 14.66
CA PRO A 57 -8.40 16.53 13.57
C PRO A 57 -7.34 16.96 12.55
N GLU A 58 -6.15 17.32 13.04
CA GLU A 58 -4.99 17.73 12.25
C GLU A 58 -4.50 16.61 11.31
N PHE A 59 -4.43 15.36 11.80
CA PHE A 59 -4.10 14.21 10.97
C PHE A 59 -5.11 13.98 9.84
N GLU A 60 -6.42 14.05 10.13
CA GLU A 60 -7.45 13.83 9.09
C GLU A 60 -7.49 14.98 8.07
N ASN A 61 -7.24 16.22 8.50
CA ASN A 61 -7.07 17.35 7.59
C ASN A 61 -5.87 17.13 6.67
N GLY A 62 -4.71 16.78 7.24
CA GLY A 62 -3.49 16.50 6.49
C GLY A 62 -3.65 15.36 5.49
N LYS A 63 -4.36 14.31 5.88
CA LYS A 63 -4.75 13.21 5.01
C LYS A 63 -5.61 13.68 3.84
N GLY A 64 -6.57 14.57 4.09
CA GLY A 64 -7.39 15.19 3.05
C GLY A 64 -6.55 15.91 2.00
N LEU A 65 -5.64 16.78 2.44
CA LEU A 65 -4.69 17.50 1.59
C LEU A 65 -3.79 16.55 0.79
N PHE A 66 -3.28 15.51 1.45
CA PHE A 66 -2.44 14.53 0.78
C PHE A 66 -3.21 13.80 -0.32
N ILE A 67 -4.44 13.36 -0.05
CA ILE A 67 -5.27 12.62 -1.00
C ILE A 67 -5.64 13.50 -2.20
N SER A 68 -5.94 14.78 -1.99
CA SER A 68 -6.36 15.68 -3.08
C SER A 68 -5.20 16.03 -4.00
N ASP A 69 -4.03 16.37 -3.44
CA ASP A 69 -3.01 17.09 -4.18
C ASP A 69 -1.71 16.26 -4.35
N CYS A 70 -1.28 15.57 -3.30
CA CYS A 70 0.00 14.84 -3.30
C CYS A 70 -0.12 13.43 -3.91
N ASN A 71 -1.26 12.78 -3.70
CA ASN A 71 -1.51 11.38 -4.08
C ASN A 71 -1.60 11.17 -5.60
N VAL A 72 -1.61 12.22 -6.41
CA VAL A 72 -1.51 12.08 -7.87
C VAL A 72 -0.15 11.46 -8.24
N CYS A 73 0.92 11.91 -7.57
CA CYS A 73 2.29 11.46 -7.83
C CYS A 73 2.82 10.55 -6.71
N HIS A 74 2.46 10.82 -5.46
CA HIS A 74 3.02 10.17 -4.27
C HIS A 74 2.17 9.01 -3.73
N LYS A 75 1.70 8.10 -4.58
CA LYS A 75 1.01 6.89 -4.11
C LYS A 75 1.98 5.98 -3.36
N LYS A 76 1.49 5.24 -2.35
CA LYS A 76 2.28 4.22 -1.60
C LYS A 76 2.95 3.16 -2.48
N ARG A 77 2.46 2.95 -3.71
CA ARG A 77 3.04 2.03 -4.72
C ARG A 77 3.46 2.76 -6.00
N SER A 78 3.63 4.08 -5.99
CA SER A 78 4.20 4.79 -7.14
C SER A 78 5.73 4.75 -7.10
N ILE A 79 6.32 5.09 -8.25
CA ILE A 79 7.76 5.30 -8.41
C ILE A 79 8.26 6.42 -7.49
N ILE A 80 7.40 7.41 -7.19
CA ILE A 80 7.72 8.55 -6.32
C ILE A 80 6.97 8.39 -5.00
N SER A 81 7.32 7.37 -4.23
CA SER A 81 6.66 7.05 -2.94
C SER A 81 6.67 8.24 -1.94
N PRO A 82 5.68 8.35 -1.02
CA PRO A 82 5.73 9.28 0.11
C PRO A 82 6.97 9.10 1.00
N TRP A 83 7.63 7.94 0.94
CA TRP A 83 8.86 7.67 1.67
C TRP A 83 9.97 8.70 1.41
N HIS A 84 10.06 9.27 0.20
CA HIS A 84 11.05 10.31 -0.13
C HIS A 84 10.73 11.66 0.50
N MET A 85 9.46 11.95 0.80
CA MET A 85 9.07 13.17 1.51
C MET A 85 9.60 13.14 2.94
N THR A 86 9.51 11.97 3.56
CA THR A 86 9.91 11.78 4.95
C THR A 86 11.40 11.52 5.13
N ASN A 87 11.93 10.46 4.53
CA ASN A 87 13.33 10.05 4.69
C ASN A 87 14.30 10.84 3.80
N GLY A 88 13.78 11.64 2.86
CA GLY A 88 14.55 12.59 2.08
C GLY A 88 14.41 13.99 2.66
N ILE A 89 13.40 14.74 2.19
CA ILE A 89 13.30 16.17 2.52
C ILE A 89 13.15 16.44 4.02
N LEU A 90 12.22 15.78 4.72
CA LEU A 90 11.97 16.09 6.13
C LEU A 90 13.15 15.70 7.02
N ASP A 91 13.70 14.50 6.85
CA ASP A 91 14.80 14.00 7.67
C ASP A 91 16.17 14.66 7.32
N GLU A 92 16.44 14.97 6.04
CA GLU A 92 17.74 15.54 5.60
C GLU A 92 17.77 17.07 5.60
N MET A 93 16.68 17.73 5.19
CA MET A 93 16.63 19.18 4.99
C MET A 93 15.78 19.92 6.04
N GLY A 94 14.93 19.19 6.76
CA GLY A 94 14.09 19.72 7.84
C GLY A 94 12.74 20.28 7.39
N ILE A 95 11.89 20.54 8.38
CA ILE A 95 10.49 20.97 8.21
C ILE A 95 10.37 22.29 7.42
N GLU A 96 11.19 23.29 7.73
CA GLU A 96 11.10 24.60 7.07
C GLU A 96 11.49 24.52 5.59
N TYR A 97 12.48 23.70 5.26
CA TYR A 97 12.82 23.44 3.87
C TYR A 97 11.71 22.66 3.17
N PHE A 98 11.10 21.66 3.82
CA PHE A 98 9.93 20.95 3.29
C PHE A 98 8.81 21.91 2.90
N LYS A 99 8.39 22.78 3.83
CA LYS A 99 7.35 23.80 3.59
C LYS A 99 7.68 24.68 2.40
N LYS A 100 8.93 25.17 2.32
CA LYS A 100 9.38 26.01 1.21
C LYS A 100 9.44 25.24 -0.11
N TYR A 101 9.84 23.98 -0.08
CA TYR A 101 9.93 23.12 -1.25
C TYR A 101 8.54 22.87 -1.85
N ILE A 102 7.54 22.58 -1.02
CA ILE A 102 6.19 22.29 -1.53
C ILE A 102 5.42 23.54 -1.99
N THR A 103 5.73 24.71 -1.42
CA THR A 103 5.03 25.97 -1.75
C THR A 103 5.77 26.82 -2.80
N ARG A 104 7.09 26.66 -2.95
CA ARG A 104 7.94 27.56 -3.75
C ARG A 104 9.09 26.83 -4.45
N GLN A 105 8.85 25.63 -4.99
CA GLN A 105 9.89 24.87 -5.71
C GLN A 105 10.51 25.68 -6.84
N ASP A 106 9.70 26.46 -7.57
CA ASP A 106 10.17 27.33 -8.66
C ASP A 106 11.26 28.29 -8.19
N SER A 107 11.05 28.90 -7.02
CA SER A 107 11.99 29.84 -6.44
C SER A 107 13.30 29.16 -6.05
N LEU A 108 13.24 27.92 -5.55
CA LEU A 108 14.44 27.14 -5.23
C LEU A 108 15.24 26.78 -6.50
N ILE A 109 14.54 26.38 -7.56
CA ILE A 109 15.18 26.06 -8.86
C ILE A 109 15.81 27.31 -9.47
N ILE A 110 15.12 28.45 -9.47
CA ILE A 110 15.66 29.74 -9.95
C ILE A 110 16.90 30.15 -9.14
N ALA A 111 16.86 29.94 -7.82
CA ALA A 111 17.98 30.21 -6.93
C ALA A 111 19.15 29.22 -7.09
N LYS A 112 19.04 28.21 -7.96
CA LYS A 112 20.01 27.13 -8.14
C LYS A 112 20.30 26.38 -6.85
N ASP A 113 19.26 26.17 -6.04
CA ASP A 113 19.34 25.34 -4.85
C ASP A 113 19.78 23.92 -5.22
N LEU A 114 20.91 23.48 -4.66
CA LEU A 114 21.57 22.24 -5.08
C LEU A 114 20.68 21.00 -4.88
N TYR A 115 19.90 20.99 -3.79
CA TYR A 115 19.01 19.86 -3.48
C TYR A 115 17.84 19.84 -4.46
N ALA A 116 17.14 20.96 -4.63
CA ALA A 116 15.99 21.04 -5.53
C ALA A 116 16.38 20.77 -6.99
N THR A 117 17.53 21.27 -7.44
CA THR A 117 18.04 21.00 -8.79
C THR A 117 18.36 19.52 -8.99
N ARG A 118 19.06 18.88 -8.03
CA ARG A 118 19.38 17.46 -8.11
C ARG A 118 18.12 16.59 -8.18
N ILE A 119 17.17 16.80 -7.26
CA ILE A 119 15.93 16.03 -7.25
C ILE A 119 15.18 16.20 -8.58
N LYS A 120 15.14 17.42 -9.13
CA LYS A 120 14.53 17.65 -10.44
C LYS A 120 15.20 16.85 -11.55
N GLU A 121 16.52 16.78 -11.56
CA GLU A 121 17.29 15.99 -12.53
C GLU A 121 17.02 14.48 -12.36
N ASP A 122 17.00 13.98 -11.12
CA ASP A 122 16.79 12.57 -10.78
C ASP A 122 15.41 12.04 -11.26
N TYR A 123 14.38 12.90 -11.21
CA TYR A 123 13.03 12.56 -11.69
C TYR A 123 12.76 13.02 -13.12
N GLY A 124 13.80 13.20 -13.94
CA GLY A 124 13.68 13.37 -15.40
C GLY A 124 13.27 14.78 -15.83
N ASN A 125 13.58 15.80 -15.02
CA ASN A 125 13.24 17.20 -15.31
C ASN A 125 11.76 17.44 -15.59
N LEU A 126 10.88 16.64 -14.98
CA LEU A 126 9.45 16.94 -14.93
C LEU A 126 9.26 18.39 -14.43
N GLY A 127 8.24 19.08 -14.95
CA GLY A 127 7.97 20.47 -14.58
C GLY A 127 7.94 20.65 -13.05
N ASN A 128 8.24 21.85 -12.56
CA ASN A 128 8.18 22.13 -11.14
C ASN A 128 6.74 21.92 -10.65
N SER A 129 6.53 20.78 -9.98
CA SER A 129 5.19 20.27 -9.70
C SER A 129 4.65 20.77 -8.36
N HIS A 130 5.48 21.49 -7.59
CA HIS A 130 5.13 21.97 -6.26
C HIS A 130 5.20 23.50 -6.17
N ASN A 131 4.03 24.13 -6.18
CA ASN A 131 3.83 25.55 -5.86
C ASN A 131 2.46 25.72 -5.20
N PHE A 132 2.17 24.87 -4.20
CA PHE A 132 0.89 24.86 -3.53
C PHE A 132 0.69 26.13 -2.70
N ASN A 133 -0.55 26.63 -2.65
CA ASN A 133 -0.91 27.80 -1.84
C ASN A 133 -1.55 27.35 -0.52
N TYR A 134 -0.77 26.67 0.32
CA TYR A 134 -1.19 26.25 1.64
C TYR A 134 -0.87 27.31 2.70
N SER A 135 -1.75 27.43 3.68
CA SER A 135 -1.51 28.14 4.93
C SER A 135 -0.54 27.37 5.83
N GLU A 136 0.03 28.05 6.83
CA GLU A 136 0.91 27.40 7.82
C GLU A 136 0.22 26.25 8.57
N SER A 137 -1.07 26.38 8.88
CA SER A 137 -1.84 25.31 9.52
C SER A 137 -1.99 24.10 8.60
N GLU A 138 -2.34 24.31 7.33
CA GLU A 138 -2.48 23.22 6.35
C GLU A 138 -1.15 22.50 6.12
N LEU A 139 -0.04 23.24 6.11
CA LEU A 139 1.30 22.67 6.03
C LEU A 139 1.63 21.80 7.23
N ASN A 140 1.29 22.25 8.44
CA ASN A 140 1.54 21.48 9.66
C ASN A 140 0.67 20.22 9.73
N ASP A 141 -0.61 20.32 9.39
CA ASP A 141 -1.55 19.19 9.31
C ASP A 141 -1.03 18.14 8.31
N LEU A 142 -0.56 18.57 7.14
CA LEU A 142 0.04 17.69 6.13
C LEU A 142 1.30 16.99 6.65
N ILE A 143 2.17 17.70 7.37
CA ILE A 143 3.37 17.12 7.98
C ILE A 143 3.00 16.09 9.04
N GLU A 144 2.00 16.37 9.89
CA GLU A 144 1.52 15.43 10.90
C GLU A 144 1.06 14.12 10.26
N TYR A 145 0.24 14.20 9.21
CA TYR A 145 -0.19 13.03 8.46
C TYR A 145 0.99 12.24 7.88
N ILE A 146 1.86 12.91 7.12
CA ILE A 146 2.97 12.26 6.39
C ILE A 146 3.98 11.61 7.35
N THR A 147 4.24 12.21 8.51
CA THR A 147 5.20 11.68 9.50
C THR A 147 4.61 10.55 10.33
N THR A 148 3.29 10.53 10.54
CA THR A 148 2.59 9.47 11.26
C THR A 148 2.37 8.21 10.40
N GLU A 149 2.17 8.38 9.10
CA GLU A 149 1.99 7.28 8.13
C GLU A 149 3.31 6.69 7.57
N LYS A 150 4.46 7.00 8.19
CA LYS A 150 5.81 6.51 7.80
C LYS A 150 5.86 4.98 7.61
#